data_AF-T0ZY65-F1
#
_entry.id   AF-T0ZY65-F1
#
_cell.length_a   1.000
_cell.length_b   1.000
_cell.length_c   1.000
_cell.angle_alpha   90.00
_cell.angle_beta   90.00
_cell.angle_gamma   90.00
#
_symmetry.space_group_name_H-M   'P 1'
#
loop_
_entity.id
_entity.type
_entity.pdbx_description
1 polymer ?
#
loop_
_entity_poly.entity_id
_entity_poly.type
_entity_poly.pdbx_seq_one_letter_code
_entity_poly.pdbx_strand_id
1 'polypeptide(L)'
;MSVFLANGKYNFTAASKNPIYAPTKIASNFTVSGSSVNVTVDYYLVTYDVTFTETGFPAGTMWSVNLSNGTNYTSTSTTLSFKAPNGTYDYTLYSSDYIAVSGNFTVNGAAVNKSVAFYHSYVVTFTETGLPSGTAWTVTVNGT
;
A
#
# COMPACT_ATOMS: atom_id res chain seq x y z
N MET A 1 -22.01 1.86 -24.03
CA MET A 1 -23.41 1.48 -23.76
C MET A 1 -24.31 2.59 -24.30
N SER A 2 -25.43 2.25 -24.93
CA SER A 2 -26.38 3.23 -25.48
C SER A 2 -27.82 2.81 -25.17
N VAL A 3 -28.70 3.78 -24.93
CA VAL A 3 -30.14 3.58 -24.68
C VAL A 3 -30.91 4.59 -25.53
N PHE A 4 -32.00 4.16 -26.17
CA PHE A 4 -32.90 5.05 -26.90
C PHE A 4 -33.97 5.61 -25.95
N LEU A 5 -34.08 6.93 -25.90
CA LEU A 5 -35.02 7.65 -25.02
C LEU A 5 -35.81 8.67 -25.86
N ALA A 6 -37.07 8.88 -25.51
CA ALA A 6 -37.90 9.93 -26.11
C ALA A 6 -37.47 11.32 -25.63
N ASN A 7 -38.08 12.38 -26.18
CA ASN A 7 -37.88 13.73 -25.63
C ASN A 7 -38.42 13.78 -24.21
N GLY A 8 -37.61 14.30 -23.29
CA GLY A 8 -37.96 14.31 -21.87
C GLY A 8 -36.77 14.60 -20.97
N LYS A 9 -37.08 14.76 -19.67
CA LYS A 9 -36.07 14.91 -18.62
C LYS A 9 -35.88 13.57 -17.92
N TYR A 10 -34.64 13.15 -17.80
CA TYR A 10 -34.26 11.86 -17.24
C TYR A 10 -33.30 12.06 -16.08
N ASN A 11 -33.38 11.16 -15.09
CA ASN A 11 -32.39 11.01 -14.04
C ASN A 11 -31.57 9.75 -14.30
N PHE A 12 -30.30 9.76 -13.93
CA PHE A 12 -29.47 8.56 -13.89
C PHE A 12 -28.74 8.45 -12.56
N THR A 13 -28.40 7.22 -12.20
CA THR A 13 -27.45 6.89 -11.14
C THR A 13 -26.29 6.11 -11.73
N ALA A 14 -25.09 6.34 -11.24
CA ALA A 14 -23.88 5.63 -11.64
C ALA A 14 -23.27 4.91 -10.43
N ALA A 15 -22.71 3.73 -10.66
CA ALA A 15 -22.03 2.93 -9.66
C ALA A 15 -21.03 1.99 -10.36
N SER A 16 -19.98 1.60 -9.63
CA SER A 16 -19.00 0.61 -10.08
C SER A 16 -19.26 -0.73 -9.40
N LYS A 17 -19.13 -1.83 -10.15
CA LYS A 17 -19.09 -3.17 -9.55
C LYS A 17 -17.77 -3.42 -8.80
N ASN A 18 -16.69 -2.74 -9.19
CA ASN A 18 -15.42 -2.77 -8.48
C ASN A 18 -15.45 -1.75 -7.33
N PRO A 19 -15.42 -2.17 -6.06
CA PRO A 19 -15.65 -1.29 -4.90
C PRO A 19 -14.53 -0.27 -4.66
N ILE A 20 -13.37 -0.40 -5.31
CA ILE A 20 -12.28 0.58 -5.19
C ILE A 20 -12.47 1.79 -6.13
N TYR A 21 -13.45 1.76 -7.04
CA TYR A 21 -13.74 2.88 -7.94
C TYR A 21 -15.09 3.52 -7.62
N ALA A 22 -15.14 4.85 -7.66
CA ALA A 22 -16.37 5.63 -7.50
C ALA A 22 -16.57 6.57 -8.70
N PRO A 23 -17.83 6.82 -9.12
CA PRO A 23 -18.12 7.80 -10.14
C PRO A 23 -17.91 9.21 -9.59
N THR A 24 -17.45 10.14 -10.44
CA THR A 24 -17.39 11.57 -10.09
C THR A 24 -18.78 12.17 -9.88
N LYS A 25 -19.82 11.55 -10.44
CA LYS A 25 -21.23 11.89 -10.24
C LYS A 25 -22.06 10.64 -9.97
N ILE A 26 -22.56 10.51 -8.74
CA ILE A 26 -23.39 9.37 -8.32
C ILE A 26 -24.79 9.45 -8.95
N ALA A 27 -25.35 10.66 -9.05
CA ALA A 27 -26.63 10.89 -9.69
C ALA A 27 -26.67 12.26 -10.35
N SER A 28 -27.34 12.37 -11.50
CA SER A 28 -27.61 13.64 -12.17
C SER A 28 -28.82 13.49 -13.09
N ASN A 29 -29.26 14.61 -13.66
CA ASN A 29 -30.29 14.63 -14.68
C ASN A 29 -29.75 15.13 -16.02
N PHE A 30 -30.43 14.76 -17.10
CA PHE A 30 -30.20 15.28 -18.45
C PHE A 30 -31.54 15.36 -19.20
N THR A 31 -31.58 16.18 -20.26
CA THR A 31 -32.78 16.37 -21.07
C THR A 31 -32.49 15.97 -22.51
N VAL A 32 -33.35 15.15 -23.09
CA VAL A 32 -33.35 14.82 -24.52
C VAL A 32 -34.37 15.72 -25.21
N SER A 33 -33.95 16.45 -26.26
CA SER A 33 -34.81 17.40 -26.98
C SER A 33 -34.51 17.38 -28.48
N GLY A 34 -34.96 16.34 -29.17
CA GLY A 34 -34.88 16.21 -30.63
C GLY A 34 -33.49 15.88 -31.17
N SER A 35 -32.51 15.63 -30.31
CA SER A 35 -31.14 15.26 -30.69
C SER A 35 -30.50 14.32 -29.67
N SER A 36 -29.48 13.58 -30.12
CA SER A 36 -28.69 12.68 -29.27
C SER A 36 -27.93 13.46 -28.20
N VAL A 37 -28.00 12.98 -26.95
CA VAL A 37 -27.29 13.57 -25.81
C VAL A 37 -26.19 12.62 -25.36
N ASN A 38 -24.96 13.14 -25.26
CA ASN A 38 -23.84 12.40 -24.68
C ASN A 38 -23.65 12.81 -23.21
N VAL A 39 -23.83 11.85 -22.30
CA VAL A 39 -23.61 12.04 -20.87
C VAL A 39 -22.33 11.31 -20.48
N THR A 40 -21.32 12.06 -20.07
CA THR A 40 -20.06 11.49 -19.57
C THR A 40 -20.12 11.28 -18.07
N VAL A 41 -19.68 10.10 -17.61
CA VAL A 41 -19.50 9.77 -16.20
C VAL A 41 -18.08 9.24 -16.01
N ASP A 42 -17.25 10.04 -15.37
CA ASP A 42 -15.87 9.65 -15.05
C ASP A 42 -15.83 8.83 -13.75
N TYR A 43 -14.82 7.99 -13.59
CA TYR A 43 -14.58 7.21 -12.39
C TYR A 43 -13.17 7.46 -11.88
N TYR A 44 -13.00 7.43 -10.57
CA TYR A 44 -11.69 7.57 -9.92
C TYR A 44 -11.49 6.47 -8.88
N LEU A 45 -10.21 6.16 -8.63
CA LEU A 45 -9.81 5.21 -7.59
C LEU A 45 -9.97 5.88 -6.21
N VAL A 46 -10.79 5.29 -5.36
CA VAL A 46 -10.97 5.73 -3.98
C VAL A 46 -9.78 5.23 -3.17
N THR A 47 -9.08 6.16 -2.52
CA THR A 47 -7.88 5.86 -1.73
C THR A 47 -7.91 6.57 -0.40
N TYR A 48 -7.24 5.99 0.59
CA TYR A 48 -7.14 6.48 1.96
C TYR A 48 -5.69 6.65 2.35
N ASP A 49 -5.42 7.60 3.24
CA ASP A 49 -4.07 7.88 3.72
C ASP A 49 -3.56 6.74 4.59
N VAL A 50 -2.33 6.29 4.31
CA VAL A 50 -1.58 5.32 5.08
C VAL A 50 -0.30 5.99 5.51
N THR A 51 -0.07 6.04 6.81
CA THR A 51 1.12 6.65 7.40
C THR A 51 1.86 5.61 8.23
N PHE A 52 3.13 5.41 7.89
CA PHE A 52 4.08 4.68 8.72
C PHE A 52 4.88 5.68 9.54
N THR A 53 5.01 5.42 10.84
CA THR A 53 5.86 6.16 11.77
C THR A 53 6.92 5.22 12.30
N GLU A 54 8.17 5.48 11.97
CA GLU A 54 9.29 4.71 12.48
C GLU A 54 9.69 5.17 13.88
N THR A 55 10.29 4.25 14.61
CA THR A 55 11.06 4.51 15.83
C THR A 55 12.35 3.69 15.80
N GLY A 56 13.39 4.21 16.44
CA GLY A 56 14.68 3.52 16.57
C GLY A 56 15.77 4.01 15.63
N PHE A 57 15.48 4.96 14.72
CA PHE A 57 16.51 5.61 13.91
C PHE A 57 17.16 6.84 14.56
N PRO A 58 18.45 7.09 14.28
CA PRO A 58 18.99 8.43 14.15
C PRO A 58 18.27 9.19 13.03
N ALA A 59 17.95 10.47 13.25
CA ALA A 59 17.26 11.28 12.25
C ALA A 59 18.05 11.30 10.91
N GLY A 60 17.35 11.08 9.79
CA GLY A 60 17.92 11.10 8.45
C GLY A 60 18.32 9.74 7.87
N THR A 61 18.22 8.65 8.63
CA THR A 61 18.42 7.29 8.10
C THR A 61 17.38 6.98 7.03
N MET A 62 17.84 6.48 5.88
CA MET A 62 16.95 6.05 4.80
C MET A 62 16.31 4.71 5.14
N TRP A 63 15.01 4.61 4.93
CA TRP A 63 14.24 3.38 5.08
C TRP A 63 13.16 3.28 4.01
N SER A 64 12.60 2.09 3.85
CA SER A 64 11.57 1.83 2.86
C SER A 64 10.52 0.86 3.34
N VAL A 65 9.32 1.02 2.79
CA VAL A 65 8.16 0.14 2.94
C VAL A 65 7.89 -0.51 1.58
N ASN A 66 7.99 -1.83 1.52
CA ASN A 66 7.62 -2.61 0.35
C ASN A 66 6.29 -3.30 0.62
N LEU A 67 5.31 -3.11 -0.25
CA LEU A 67 3.99 -3.72 -0.14
C LEU A 67 3.90 -4.98 -1.01
N SER A 68 3.08 -5.95 -0.59
CA SER A 68 2.85 -7.20 -1.34
C SER A 68 2.26 -7.01 -2.74
N ASN A 69 1.70 -5.84 -3.05
CA ASN A 69 1.26 -5.46 -4.38
C ASN A 69 2.38 -4.97 -5.32
N GLY A 70 3.65 -5.03 -4.87
CA GLY A 70 4.82 -4.61 -5.64
C GLY A 70 5.15 -3.12 -5.53
N THR A 71 4.43 -2.35 -4.71
CA THR A 71 4.72 -0.92 -4.52
C THR A 71 5.80 -0.72 -3.47
N ASN A 72 6.78 0.12 -3.78
CA ASN A 72 7.84 0.52 -2.85
C ASN A 72 7.75 2.02 -2.56
N TYR A 73 7.92 2.38 -1.29
CA TYR A 73 8.04 3.76 -0.85
C TYR A 73 9.29 3.92 0.00
N THR A 74 9.98 5.05 -0.13
CA THR A 74 11.19 5.37 0.63
C THR A 74 11.01 6.68 1.40
N SER A 75 11.71 6.82 2.53
CA SER A 75 11.77 8.05 3.31
C SER A 75 13.09 8.14 4.08
N THR A 76 13.49 9.37 4.40
CA THR A 76 14.55 9.69 5.37
C THR A 76 13.99 10.39 6.61
N SER A 77 12.67 10.65 6.62
CA SER A 77 11.94 11.26 7.73
C SER A 77 11.44 10.18 8.69
N THR A 78 11.00 10.60 9.89
CA THR A 78 10.35 9.73 10.87
C THR A 78 8.99 9.21 10.41
N THR A 79 8.45 9.80 9.36
CA THR A 79 7.17 9.39 8.78
C THR A 79 7.29 9.14 7.28
N LEU A 80 6.50 8.18 6.80
CA LEU A 80 6.29 7.90 5.39
C LEU A 80 4.78 7.81 5.15
N SER A 81 4.24 8.62 4.23
CA SER A 81 2.81 8.65 3.93
C SER A 81 2.55 8.40 2.45
N PHE A 82 1.54 7.59 2.16
CA PHE A 82 1.03 7.33 0.81
C PHE A 82 -0.47 7.07 0.83
N LYS A 83 -1.08 6.99 -0.36
CA LYS A 83 -2.50 6.66 -0.51
C LYS A 83 -2.68 5.25 -1.07
N ALA A 84 -3.58 4.47 -0.48
CA ALA A 84 -3.91 3.12 -0.95
C ALA A 84 -5.44 2.90 -0.97
N PRO A 85 -5.98 2.12 -1.93
CA PRO A 85 -7.39 1.74 -1.92
C PRO A 85 -7.69 0.75 -0.80
N ASN A 86 -8.98 0.44 -0.61
CA ASN A 86 -9.39 -0.60 0.33
C ASN A 86 -8.75 -1.94 -0.02
N GLY A 87 -8.19 -2.61 0.99
CA GLY A 87 -7.47 -3.86 0.82
C GLY A 87 -6.61 -4.20 2.03
N THR A 88 -6.13 -5.44 2.08
CA THR A 88 -5.12 -5.87 3.05
C THR A 88 -3.78 -5.97 2.34
N TYR A 89 -2.77 -5.34 2.93
CA TYR A 89 -1.42 -5.25 2.39
C TYR A 89 -0.45 -5.83 3.41
N ASP A 90 0.31 -6.84 2.99
CA ASP A 90 1.51 -7.22 3.72
C ASP A 90 2.60 -6.22 3.37
N TYR A 91 3.44 -5.91 4.34
CA TYR A 91 4.57 -5.01 4.18
C TYR A 91 5.85 -5.62 4.71
N THR A 92 6.96 -5.35 4.03
CA THR A 92 8.31 -5.56 4.52
C THR A 92 9.03 -4.22 4.64
N LEU A 93 9.92 -4.14 5.62
CA LEU A 93 10.68 -2.94 5.93
C LEU A 93 12.14 -3.18 5.61
N TYR A 94 12.80 -2.15 5.07
CA TYR A 94 14.23 -2.22 4.75
C TYR A 94 14.94 -0.94 5.13
N SER A 95 16.12 -1.08 5.74
CA SER A 95 17.10 -0.03 6.00
C SER A 95 18.50 -0.65 6.12
N SER A 96 19.55 0.11 5.82
CA SER A 96 20.94 -0.37 5.95
C SER A 96 21.30 -0.52 7.41
N ASP A 97 21.86 -1.66 7.83
CA ASP A 97 22.33 -1.91 9.21
C ASP A 97 21.22 -1.98 10.27
N TYR A 98 19.96 -2.13 9.86
CA TYR A 98 18.83 -2.36 10.77
C TYR A 98 17.96 -3.52 10.28
N ILE A 99 17.33 -4.18 11.24
CA ILE A 99 16.24 -5.12 11.03
C ILE A 99 14.95 -4.51 11.58
N ALA A 100 13.84 -4.85 10.95
CA ALA A 100 12.51 -4.52 11.43
C ALA A 100 11.54 -5.66 11.15
N VAL A 101 10.46 -5.69 11.91
CA VAL A 101 9.45 -6.74 11.80
C VAL A 101 8.47 -6.37 10.69
N SER A 102 8.41 -7.23 9.67
CA SER A 102 7.38 -7.20 8.63
C SER A 102 5.99 -7.49 9.23
N GLY A 103 4.94 -7.03 8.57
CA GLY A 103 3.58 -7.21 9.08
C GLY A 103 2.54 -6.97 8.00
N ASN A 104 1.32 -6.64 8.42
CA ASN A 104 0.26 -6.24 7.50
C ASN A 104 -0.61 -5.10 8.05
N PHE A 105 -1.36 -4.48 7.15
CA PHE A 105 -2.41 -3.53 7.50
C PHE A 105 -3.60 -3.67 6.56
N THR A 106 -4.78 -3.28 7.05
CA THR A 106 -6.01 -3.25 6.26
C THR A 106 -6.51 -1.82 6.14
N VAL A 107 -6.73 -1.38 4.91
CA VAL A 107 -7.44 -0.16 4.58
C VAL A 107 -8.91 -0.52 4.38
N ASN A 108 -9.79 0.05 5.21
CA ASN A 108 -11.22 -0.19 5.14
C ASN A 108 -12.01 1.09 5.36
N GLY A 109 -12.03 1.96 4.36
CA GLY A 109 -12.87 3.16 4.38
C GLY A 109 -12.31 4.34 5.18
N ALA A 110 -11.11 4.22 5.76
CA ALA A 110 -10.52 5.22 6.64
C ALA A 110 -8.99 5.21 6.56
N ALA A 111 -8.38 6.30 7.05
CA ALA A 111 -6.93 6.42 7.14
C ALA A 111 -6.34 5.41 8.13
N VAL A 112 -5.12 4.95 7.85
CA VAL A 112 -4.40 3.94 8.63
C VAL A 112 -3.07 4.53 9.13
N ASN A 113 -2.80 4.39 10.43
CA ASN A 113 -1.52 4.74 11.02
C ASN A 113 -0.83 3.47 11.53
N LYS A 114 0.43 3.25 11.14
CA LYS A 114 1.25 2.11 11.56
C LYS A 114 2.54 2.59 12.19
N SER A 115 2.73 2.23 13.46
CA SER A 115 4.02 2.40 14.12
C SER A 115 4.88 1.17 13.88
N VAL A 116 6.14 1.39 13.51
CA VAL A 116 7.12 0.34 13.26
C VAL A 116 8.41 0.66 14.00
N ALA A 117 9.11 -0.37 14.45
CA ALA A 117 10.38 -0.23 15.17
C ALA A 117 11.52 -0.88 14.37
N PHE A 118 12.63 -0.17 14.31
CA PHE A 118 13.88 -0.66 13.72
C PHE A 118 14.90 -0.91 14.81
N TYR A 119 15.67 -1.98 14.66
CA TYR A 119 16.70 -2.41 15.59
C TYR A 119 18.02 -2.52 14.83
N HIS A 120 19.10 -1.95 15.39
CA HIS A 120 20.42 -2.11 14.80
C HIS A 120 20.76 -3.60 14.63
N SER A 121 21.28 -3.96 13.47
CA SER A 121 21.79 -5.28 13.19
C SER A 121 23.31 -5.30 13.28
N TYR A 122 23.85 -6.45 13.67
CA TYR A 122 25.28 -6.66 13.84
C TYR A 122 25.70 -7.90 13.08
N VAL A 123 26.83 -7.82 12.37
CA VAL A 123 27.42 -8.97 11.69
C VAL A 123 28.03 -9.89 12.74
N VAL A 124 27.65 -11.18 12.70
CA VAL A 124 28.26 -12.24 13.50
C VAL A 124 29.02 -13.17 12.57
N THR A 125 30.34 -13.26 12.77
CA THR A 125 31.23 -14.12 11.98
C THR A 125 31.61 -15.35 12.80
N PHE A 126 31.38 -16.54 12.25
CA PHE A 126 31.83 -17.80 12.84
C PHE A 126 33.08 -18.28 12.09
N THR A 127 34.17 -18.50 12.83
CA THR A 127 35.42 -19.05 12.28
C THR A 127 35.69 -20.38 12.95
N GLU A 128 35.69 -21.46 12.18
CA GLU A 128 36.10 -22.78 12.65
C GLU A 128 37.64 -22.86 12.68
N THR A 129 38.20 -23.39 13.78
CA THR A 129 39.63 -23.70 13.88
C THR A 129 39.84 -25.04 14.57
N GLY A 130 40.70 -25.88 13.98
CA GLY A 130 41.18 -27.11 14.60
C GLY A 130 40.52 -28.40 14.09
N LEU A 131 39.51 -28.35 13.23
CA LEU A 131 38.99 -29.55 12.58
C LEU A 131 39.94 -30.04 11.45
N PRO A 132 40.09 -31.36 11.26
CA PRO A 132 40.81 -31.92 10.12
C PRO A 132 40.22 -31.47 8.79
N SER A 133 41.07 -31.35 7.77
CA SER A 133 40.65 -31.01 6.41
C SER A 133 39.56 -31.96 5.91
N GLY A 134 38.48 -31.40 5.34
CA GLY A 134 37.33 -32.15 4.84
C GLY A 134 36.26 -32.48 5.88
N THR A 135 36.44 -32.08 7.14
CA THR A 135 35.42 -32.26 8.18
C THR A 135 34.27 -31.26 7.97
N ALA A 136 33.05 -31.77 7.82
CA ALA A 136 31.86 -30.93 7.76
C ALA A 136 31.56 -30.33 9.15
N TRP A 137 31.22 -29.05 9.19
CA TRP A 137 30.80 -28.35 10.39
C TRP A 137 29.53 -27.56 10.13
N THR A 138 28.75 -27.37 11.18
CA THR A 138 27.51 -26.61 11.15
C THR A 138 27.41 -25.74 12.39
N VAL A 139 26.93 -24.50 12.22
CA VAL A 139 26.50 -23.65 13.32
C VAL A 139 24.99 -23.53 13.26
N THR A 140 24.32 -23.74 14.39
CA THR A 140 22.89 -23.50 14.54
C THR A 140 22.70 -22.32 15.48
N VAL A 141 22.05 -21.26 14.99
CA VAL A 141 21.67 -20.09 15.79
C VAL A 141 20.16 -20.15 16.01
N ASN A 142 19.74 -20.20 17.27
CA ASN A 142 18.33 -20.11 17.66
C ASN A 142 18.10 -18.78 18.37
N GLY A 143 17.06 -18.05 17.97
CA GLY A 143 16.60 -16.83 18.64
C GLY A 143 15.46 -17.10 19.64
N THR A 144 15.24 -16.15 20.55
CA THR A 144 14.09 -16.11 21.47
C THR A 144 13.08 -15.08 21.03
#